data_AF-A0A087B5C7-F1
#
_entry.id   AF-A0A087B5C7-F1
#
_cell.length_a   1.000
_cell.length_b   1.000
_cell.length_c   1.000
_cell.angle_alpha   90.00
_cell.angle_beta   90.00
_cell.angle_gamma   90.00
#
_symmetry.space_group_name_H-M   'P 1'
#
loop_
_entity.id
_entity.type
_entity.pdbx_description
1 polymer ?
#
loop_
_entity_poly.entity_id
_entity_poly.type
_entity_poly.pdbx_seq_one_letter_code
_entity_poly.pdbx_strand_id
1 'polypeptide(L)'
;MQTKRRKPPHYKGGTKIRPYQEGMTLKKVIAELGYPSEGCLTNWIARDPRHGRRRLSYTLDVKAGAARRVIAGERCGDVAKDVGCSATSVWKWADAYEREGIGGLMNMGDGIRVPVMDDGCDDPMGLKRQIAALRLENAVMGEAIAVLKAGDPRLDPCELTNREKTRVVERIRGGFGLVA
;
A
#
# COMPACT_ATOMS: atom_id res chain seq x y z
N MET A 1 -36.52 10.33 23.23
CA MET A 1 -37.06 9.02 22.81
C MET A 1 -35.96 7.97 22.87
N GLN A 2 -35.94 7.16 23.93
CA GLN A 2 -34.92 6.12 24.12
C GLN A 2 -35.28 4.88 23.31
N THR A 3 -34.50 4.54 22.29
CA THR A 3 -34.62 3.28 21.55
C THR A 3 -34.12 2.15 22.45
N LYS A 4 -35.06 1.54 23.18
CA LYS A 4 -34.80 0.34 23.99
C LYS A 4 -34.12 -0.71 23.11
N ARG A 5 -32.84 -0.99 23.35
CA ARG A 5 -32.13 -2.14 22.78
C ARG A 5 -32.81 -3.40 23.29
N ARG A 6 -33.80 -3.90 22.53
CA ARG A 6 -34.48 -5.16 22.84
C ARG A 6 -33.47 -6.29 22.61
N LYS A 7 -33.11 -6.99 23.68
CA LYS A 7 -32.29 -8.21 23.61
C LYS A 7 -33.00 -9.24 22.71
N PRO A 8 -32.27 -10.02 21.89
CA PRO A 8 -32.86 -11.09 21.10
C PRO A 8 -33.55 -12.08 22.06
N PRO A 9 -34.79 -12.53 21.77
CA PRO A 9 -35.43 -13.53 22.59
C PRO A 9 -34.59 -14.80 22.57
N HIS A 10 -34.35 -15.32 23.77
CA HIS A 10 -33.53 -16.49 24.01
C HIS A 10 -33.83 -17.64 23.05
N TYR A 11 -32.76 -18.20 22.50
CA TYR A 11 -32.64 -19.58 22.05
C TYR A 11 -33.19 -20.48 23.19
N LYS A 12 -34.47 -20.85 23.13
CA LYS A 12 -35.09 -21.79 24.08
C LYS A 12 -35.77 -22.90 23.29
N GLY A 13 -35.25 -24.10 23.47
CA GLY A 13 -35.88 -25.35 23.04
C GLY A 13 -35.77 -25.60 21.54
N GLY A 14 -34.80 -26.44 21.15
CA GLY A 14 -34.93 -27.58 20.22
C GLY A 14 -35.74 -27.52 18.92
N THR A 15 -36.36 -26.41 18.53
CA THR A 15 -37.15 -26.32 17.31
C THR A 15 -36.21 -25.87 16.20
N LYS A 16 -35.75 -26.84 15.41
CA LYS A 16 -35.06 -26.63 14.14
C LYS A 16 -35.72 -25.46 13.41
N ILE A 17 -35.00 -24.34 13.25
CA ILE A 17 -35.32 -23.36 12.22
C ILE A 17 -35.34 -24.19 10.94
N ARG A 18 -36.52 -24.39 10.34
CA ARG A 18 -36.61 -25.07 9.04
C ARG A 18 -35.62 -24.36 8.13
N PRO A 19 -34.71 -25.09 7.46
CA PRO A 19 -33.76 -24.45 6.56
C PRO A 19 -34.58 -23.64 5.55
N TYR A 20 -34.33 -22.33 5.50
CA TYR A 20 -34.87 -21.46 4.47
C TYR A 20 -34.57 -22.13 3.13
N GLN A 21 -35.59 -22.40 2.32
CA GLN A 21 -35.34 -23.01 1.02
C GLN A 21 -34.56 -22.01 0.16
N GLU A 22 -33.47 -22.48 -0.44
CA GLU A 22 -32.70 -21.72 -1.42
C GLU A 22 -33.65 -21.16 -2.50
N GLY A 23 -33.64 -19.84 -2.69
CA GLY A 23 -34.46 -19.15 -3.70
C GLY A 23 -35.65 -18.34 -3.18
N MET A 24 -35.93 -18.31 -1.88
CA MET A 24 -36.97 -17.41 -1.35
C MET A 24 -36.49 -15.95 -1.27
N THR A 25 -37.35 -15.01 -1.66
CA THR A 25 -37.10 -13.57 -1.52
C THR A 25 -37.38 -13.11 -0.08
N LEU A 26 -36.64 -12.11 0.39
CA LEU A 26 -36.77 -11.56 1.75
C LEU A 26 -38.21 -11.15 2.10
N LYS A 27 -38.95 -10.60 1.13
CA LYS A 27 -40.36 -10.20 1.32
C LYS A 27 -41.29 -11.37 1.59
N LYS A 28 -41.06 -12.51 0.92
CA LYS A 28 -41.85 -13.73 1.12
C LYS A 28 -41.61 -14.31 2.51
N VAL A 29 -40.35 -14.29 2.96
CA VAL A 29 -39.96 -14.69 4.31
C VAL A 29 -40.62 -13.82 5.38
N ILE A 30 -40.72 -12.51 5.16
CA ILE A 30 -41.39 -11.57 6.08
C ILE A 30 -42.90 -11.83 6.14
N ALA A 31 -43.54 -12.05 5.00
CA ALA A 31 -44.97 -12.34 4.93
C ALA A 31 -45.34 -13.67 5.62
N GLU A 32 -44.47 -14.68 5.53
CA GLU A 32 -44.71 -16.02 6.08
C GLU A 32 -44.37 -16.11 7.58
N LEU A 33 -43.39 -15.33 8.06
CA LEU A 33 -43.03 -15.29 9.49
C LEU A 33 -43.82 -14.26 10.31
N GLY A 34 -44.50 -13.30 9.66
CA GLY A 34 -45.31 -12.25 10.31
C GLY A 34 -44.52 -11.21 11.12
N TYR A 35 -43.25 -11.47 11.42
CA TYR A 35 -42.22 -10.63 12.03
C TYR A 35 -40.88 -11.21 11.56
N PRO A 36 -39.80 -10.46 11.24
CA PRO A 36 -39.45 -9.07 11.53
C PRO A 36 -39.42 -8.15 10.27
N SER A 37 -39.06 -6.86 10.41
CA SER A 37 -38.87 -5.96 9.27
C SER A 37 -37.67 -6.36 8.39
N GLU A 38 -37.69 -5.92 7.12
CA GLU A 38 -36.62 -6.22 6.15
C GLU A 38 -35.23 -5.81 6.66
N GLY A 39 -35.12 -4.64 7.30
CA GLY A 39 -33.87 -4.18 7.92
C GLY A 39 -33.39 -5.03 9.11
N CYS A 40 -34.32 -5.69 9.81
CA CYS A 40 -33.98 -6.55 10.94
C CYS A 40 -33.51 -7.93 10.45
N LEU A 41 -34.20 -8.49 9.45
CA LEU A 41 -33.83 -9.75 8.82
C LEU A 41 -32.47 -9.66 8.11
N THR A 42 -32.21 -8.58 7.37
CA THR A 42 -30.91 -8.33 6.72
C THR A 42 -29.76 -8.24 7.74
N ASN A 43 -29.97 -7.55 8.86
CA ASN A 43 -28.98 -7.43 9.92
C ASN A 43 -28.72 -8.79 10.61
N TRP A 44 -29.75 -9.62 10.78
CA TRP A 44 -29.59 -10.97 11.32
C TRP A 44 -28.84 -11.90 10.35
N ILE A 45 -29.19 -11.89 9.07
CA ILE A 45 -28.49 -12.65 8.03
C ILE A 45 -27.02 -12.23 7.94
N ALA A 46 -26.75 -10.92 7.99
CA ALA A 46 -25.39 -10.40 7.98
C ALA A 46 -24.55 -10.82 9.20
N ARG A 47 -25.21 -11.20 10.31
CA ARG A 47 -24.60 -11.57 11.59
C ARG A 47 -24.58 -13.08 11.83
N ASP A 48 -25.28 -13.86 11.01
CA ASP A 48 -25.25 -15.31 11.00
C ASP A 48 -23.93 -15.79 10.35
N PRO A 49 -23.07 -16.54 11.07
CA PRO A 49 -21.82 -17.08 10.52
C PRO A 49 -22.00 -17.95 9.27
N ARG A 50 -23.18 -18.55 9.07
CA ARG A 50 -23.50 -19.38 7.90
C ARG A 50 -23.81 -18.54 6.65
N HIS A 51 -24.28 -17.33 6.85
CA HIS A 51 -24.67 -16.38 5.80
C HIS A 51 -23.76 -15.15 5.76
N GLY A 52 -22.70 -15.14 6.58
CA GLY A 52 -21.68 -14.10 6.56
C GLY A 52 -21.15 -13.97 5.14
N ARG A 53 -21.19 -12.76 4.58
CA ARG A 53 -20.58 -12.48 3.27
C ARG A 53 -19.18 -13.06 3.32
N ARG A 54 -18.89 -14.05 2.47
CA ARG A 54 -17.55 -14.57 2.27
C ARG A 54 -16.73 -13.39 1.75
N ARG A 55 -16.10 -12.64 2.66
CA ARG A 55 -15.16 -11.59 2.29
C ARG A 55 -13.98 -12.34 1.71
N LEU A 56 -13.95 -12.44 0.39
CA LEU A 56 -12.74 -12.85 -0.32
C LEU A 56 -11.71 -11.77 0.00
N SER A 57 -10.86 -12.05 1.00
CA SER A 57 -9.72 -11.22 1.33
C SER A 57 -8.64 -11.53 0.29
N TYR A 58 -8.44 -10.63 -0.66
CA TYR A 58 -7.29 -10.69 -1.55
C TYR A 58 -6.06 -10.19 -0.80
N THR A 59 -4.95 -10.92 -0.88
CA THR A 59 -3.68 -10.46 -0.33
C THR A 59 -3.24 -9.17 -1.02
N LEU A 60 -2.42 -8.37 -0.35
CA LEU A 60 -1.90 -7.12 -0.91
C LEU A 60 -1.17 -7.36 -2.23
N ASP A 61 -0.41 -8.46 -2.33
CA ASP A 61 0.33 -8.83 -3.54
C ASP A 61 -0.59 -9.09 -4.73
N VAL A 62 -1.72 -9.76 -4.50
CA VAL A 62 -2.71 -10.02 -5.56
C VAL A 62 -3.35 -8.71 -6.03
N LYS A 63 -3.67 -7.80 -5.12
CA LYS A 63 -4.21 -6.47 -5.47
C LYS A 63 -3.18 -5.66 -6.28
N ALA A 64 -1.93 -5.63 -5.82
CA ALA A 64 -0.85 -4.88 -6.46
C ALA A 64 -0.43 -5.47 -7.81
N GLY A 65 -0.43 -6.79 -7.95
CA GLY A 65 -0.20 -7.47 -9.22
C GLY A 65 -1.30 -7.14 -10.24
N ALA A 66 -2.57 -7.23 -9.84
CA ALA A 66 -3.70 -6.90 -10.69
C ALA A 66 -3.69 -5.42 -11.14
N ALA A 67 -3.40 -4.49 -10.22
CA ALA A 67 -3.28 -3.07 -10.52
C ALA A 67 -2.16 -2.79 -11.55
N ARG A 68 -0.98 -3.38 -11.36
CA ARG A 68 0.15 -3.23 -12.30
C ARG A 68 -0.16 -3.73 -13.71
N ARG A 69 -0.86 -4.86 -13.83
CA ARG A 69 -1.31 -5.40 -15.13
C ARG A 69 -2.24 -4.43 -15.85
N VAL A 70 -3.20 -3.82 -15.13
CA VAL A 70 -4.11 -2.82 -15.73
C VAL A 70 -3.38 -1.55 -16.15
N ILE A 71 -2.44 -1.06 -15.33
CA ILE A 71 -1.62 0.11 -15.67
C ILE A 71 -0.71 -0.19 -16.88
N ALA A 72 -0.24 -1.42 -17.02
CA ALA A 72 0.48 -1.88 -18.20
C ALA A 72 -0.39 -2.00 -19.47
N GLY A 73 -1.70 -1.73 -19.36
CA GLY A 73 -2.63 -1.67 -20.49
C GLY A 73 -3.54 -2.90 -20.64
N GLU A 74 -3.48 -3.87 -19.73
CA GLU A 74 -4.40 -5.00 -19.75
C GLU A 74 -5.82 -4.60 -19.34
N ARG A 75 -6.84 -5.22 -19.96
CA ARG A 75 -8.24 -4.90 -19.62
C ARG A 75 -8.61 -5.46 -18.24
N CYS A 76 -9.26 -4.65 -17.42
CA CYS A 76 -9.75 -5.05 -16.09
C CYS A 76 -10.57 -6.35 -16.09
N GLY A 77 -11.35 -6.58 -17.14
CA GLY A 77 -12.18 -7.79 -17.26
C GLY A 77 -11.37 -9.08 -17.48
N ASP A 78 -10.22 -8.99 -18.15
CA ASP A 78 -9.35 -10.13 -18.42
C ASP A 78 -8.51 -10.43 -17.16
N VAL A 79 -7.94 -9.40 -16.53
CA VAL A 79 -7.24 -9.51 -15.24
C VAL A 79 -8.17 -10.05 -14.14
N ALA A 80 -9.44 -9.64 -14.13
CA ALA A 80 -10.41 -10.13 -13.14
C ALA A 80 -10.72 -11.62 -13.27
N LYS A 81 -10.77 -12.14 -14.50
CA LYS A 81 -10.96 -13.59 -14.75
C LYS A 81 -9.77 -14.37 -14.23
N ASP A 82 -8.55 -13.91 -14.50
CA ASP A 82 -7.32 -14.55 -14.05
C ASP A 82 -7.20 -14.58 -12.52
N VAL A 83 -7.58 -13.49 -11.87
CA VAL A 83 -7.51 -13.34 -10.41
C VAL A 83 -8.71 -13.99 -9.69
N GLY A 84 -9.77 -14.33 -10.43
CA GLY A 84 -11.02 -14.86 -9.86
C GLY A 84 -11.81 -13.81 -9.08
N CYS A 85 -11.77 -12.55 -9.51
CA CYS A 85 -12.45 -11.42 -8.85
C CYS A 85 -13.37 -10.66 -9.81
N SER A 86 -13.96 -9.56 -9.34
CA SER A 86 -14.79 -8.71 -10.19
C SER A 86 -13.96 -7.64 -10.91
N ALA A 87 -14.31 -7.31 -12.16
CA ALA A 87 -13.65 -6.23 -12.91
C ALA A 87 -13.69 -4.88 -12.16
N THR A 88 -14.74 -4.62 -11.40
CA THR A 88 -14.86 -3.44 -10.54
C THR A 88 -13.85 -3.45 -9.39
N SER A 89 -13.53 -4.62 -8.81
CA SER A 89 -12.50 -4.75 -7.79
C SER A 89 -11.12 -4.41 -8.36
N VAL A 90 -10.81 -4.95 -9.55
CA VAL A 90 -9.55 -4.66 -10.24
C VAL A 90 -9.42 -3.18 -10.57
N TRP A 91 -10.49 -2.56 -11.10
CA TRP A 91 -10.49 -1.13 -11.39
C TRP A 91 -10.25 -0.29 -10.14
N LYS A 92 -10.90 -0.61 -9.01
CA LYS A 92 -10.66 0.09 -7.74
C LYS A 92 -9.22 -0.05 -7.24
N TRP A 93 -8.60 -1.21 -7.45
CA TRP A 93 -7.19 -1.39 -7.11
C TRP A 93 -6.27 -0.60 -8.03
N ALA A 94 -6.53 -0.58 -9.33
CA ALA A 94 -5.77 0.21 -10.29
C ALA A 94 -5.85 1.71 -9.97
N ASP A 95 -7.06 2.25 -9.76
CA ASP A 95 -7.30 3.65 -9.41
C ASP A 95 -6.61 4.04 -8.09
N ALA A 96 -6.74 3.21 -7.04
CA ALA A 96 -6.07 3.46 -5.77
C ALA A 96 -4.53 3.38 -5.87
N TYR A 97 -4.01 2.44 -6.68
CA TYR A 97 -2.57 2.28 -6.89
C TYR A 97 -1.99 3.43 -7.71
N GLU A 98 -2.73 3.97 -8.67
CA GLU A 98 -2.31 5.12 -9.48
C GLU A 98 -2.27 6.40 -8.64
N ARG A 99 -3.21 6.57 -7.70
CA ARG A 99 -3.28 7.75 -6.82
C ARG A 99 -2.30 7.71 -5.65
N GLU A 100 -2.16 6.56 -5.01
CA GLU A 100 -1.53 6.42 -3.69
C GLU A 100 -0.50 5.29 -3.62
N GLY A 101 -0.22 4.63 -4.74
CA GLY A 101 0.72 3.50 -4.80
C GLY A 101 0.25 2.30 -3.97
N ILE A 102 1.21 1.53 -3.45
CA ILE A 102 0.93 0.36 -2.60
C ILE A 102 0.14 0.76 -1.33
N GLY A 103 0.32 1.99 -0.84
CA GLY A 103 -0.38 2.51 0.34
C GLY A 103 -1.91 2.54 0.17
N GLY A 104 -2.40 2.91 -1.02
CA GLY A 104 -3.83 2.96 -1.32
C GLY A 104 -4.52 1.58 -1.39
N LEU A 105 -3.74 0.50 -1.51
CA LEU A 105 -4.25 -0.88 -1.54
C LEU A 105 -4.37 -1.51 -0.15
N MET A 106 -3.76 -0.89 0.86
CA MET A 106 -3.84 -1.33 2.24
C MET A 106 -5.17 -0.89 2.85
N ASN A 107 -5.95 -1.85 3.33
CA ASN A 107 -7.14 -1.57 4.11
C ASN A 107 -6.70 -1.49 5.57
N MET A 108 -6.93 -0.38 6.29
CA MET A 108 -6.49 -0.23 7.71
C MET A 108 -7.03 -1.33 8.65
N GLY A 109 -7.99 -2.15 8.21
CA GLY A 109 -8.54 -3.30 8.96
C GLY A 109 -7.96 -4.67 8.58
N ASP A 110 -7.18 -4.80 7.51
CA ASP A 110 -6.40 -6.01 7.25
C ASP A 110 -5.08 -5.82 7.99
N GLY A 111 -5.06 -6.24 9.26
CA GLY A 111 -3.90 -6.15 10.13
C GLY A 111 -2.70 -6.90 9.54
N ILE A 112 -1.95 -6.23 8.67
CA ILE A 112 -0.53 -6.52 8.51
C ILE A 112 0.06 -6.12 9.86
N ARG A 113 0.29 -7.11 10.72
CA ARG A 113 1.42 -7.03 11.64
C ARG A 113 2.63 -6.94 10.74
N VAL A 114 2.99 -5.72 10.36
CA VAL A 114 4.26 -5.43 9.74
C VAL A 114 5.24 -5.93 10.82
N PRO A 115 6.07 -6.96 10.54
CA PRO A 115 7.24 -7.13 11.37
C PRO A 115 7.90 -5.76 11.36
N VAL A 116 8.14 -5.17 12.53
CA VAL A 116 9.04 -4.04 12.61
C VAL A 116 10.32 -4.55 11.97
N MET A 117 10.52 -4.22 10.70
CA MET A 117 11.85 -4.25 10.14
C MET A 117 12.54 -3.17 10.94
N ASP A 118 13.48 -3.59 11.76
CA ASP A 118 14.55 -2.70 12.18
C ASP A 118 15.18 -2.22 10.87
N ASP A 119 14.78 -1.02 10.44
CA ASP A 119 15.34 -0.33 9.29
C ASP A 119 16.76 0.18 9.60
N GLY A 120 17.31 -0.17 10.77
CA GLY A 120 18.67 0.12 11.17
C GLY A 120 18.94 1.61 11.23
N CYS A 121 17.90 2.44 11.34
CA CYS A 121 18.04 3.87 11.18
C CYS A 121 16.98 4.66 11.97
N ASP A 122 17.08 4.60 13.29
CA ASP A 122 16.45 5.59 14.17
C ASP A 122 17.26 6.90 14.29
N ASP A 123 18.23 7.17 13.40
CA ASP A 123 18.97 8.44 13.39
C ASP A 123 18.76 9.24 12.10
N PRO A 124 17.69 10.07 12.02
CA PRO A 124 17.50 10.98 10.89
C PRO A 124 18.67 11.98 10.76
N MET A 125 19.46 12.22 11.81
CA MET A 125 20.68 13.02 11.73
C MET A 125 21.84 12.22 11.12
N GLY A 126 21.91 10.92 11.38
CA GLY A 126 22.85 9.97 10.77
C GLY A 126 22.69 9.90 9.26
N LEU A 127 21.45 9.79 8.78
CA LEU A 127 21.16 9.85 7.34
C LEU A 127 21.51 11.21 6.74
N LYS A 128 21.16 12.30 7.42
CA LYS A 128 21.52 13.65 6.95
C LYS A 128 23.04 13.83 6.85
N ARG A 129 23.80 13.27 7.80
CA ARG A 129 25.27 13.25 7.77
C ARG A 129 25.80 12.42 6.61
N GLN A 130 25.24 11.24 6.36
CA GLN A 130 25.61 10.39 5.22
C GLN A 130 25.31 11.08 3.88
N ILE A 131 24.13 11.69 3.74
CA ILE A 131 23.76 12.46 2.53
C ILE A 131 24.72 13.64 2.33
N ALA A 132 25.07 14.36 3.40
CA ALA A 132 26.03 15.46 3.32
C ALA A 132 27.44 14.98 2.89
N ALA A 133 27.91 13.85 3.44
CA ALA A 133 29.18 13.24 3.07
C ALA A 133 29.21 12.79 1.60
N LEU A 134 28.18 12.07 1.15
CA LEU A 134 28.06 11.61 -0.24
C LEU A 134 27.96 12.77 -1.24
N ARG A 135 27.33 13.88 -0.85
CA ARG A 135 27.30 15.09 -1.69
C ARG A 135 28.68 15.72 -1.83
N LEU A 136 29.45 15.76 -0.76
CA LEU A 136 30.83 16.26 -0.80
C LEU A 136 31.72 15.35 -1.66
N GLU A 137 31.62 14.04 -1.48
CA GLU A 137 32.39 13.06 -2.25
C GLU A 137 32.08 13.17 -3.75
N ASN A 138 30.81 13.23 -4.13
CA ASN A 138 30.40 13.41 -5.52
C ASN A 138 30.92 14.73 -6.12
N ALA A 139 30.91 15.81 -5.35
CA ALA A 139 31.43 17.10 -5.82
C ALA A 139 32.95 17.05 -6.02
N VAL A 140 33.70 16.46 -5.08
CA VAL A 140 35.15 16.26 -5.20
C VAL A 140 35.48 15.42 -6.43
N MET A 141 34.80 14.29 -6.62
CA MET A 141 35.02 13.42 -7.79
C MET A 141 34.68 14.13 -9.10
N GLY A 142 33.54 14.82 -9.16
CA GLY A 142 33.11 15.56 -10.35
C GLY A 142 34.10 16.65 -10.75
N GLU A 143 34.57 17.45 -9.79
CA GLU A 143 35.55 18.51 -10.06
C GLU A 143 36.95 17.95 -10.34
N ALA A 144 37.36 16.86 -9.69
CA ALA A 144 38.59 16.15 -10.04
C ALA A 144 38.57 15.72 -11.51
N ILE A 145 37.48 15.08 -11.95
CA ILE A 145 37.28 14.69 -13.35
C ILE A 145 37.29 15.92 -14.27
N ALA A 146 36.65 17.04 -13.88
CA ALA A 146 36.62 18.25 -14.70
C ALA A 146 38.01 18.90 -14.85
N VAL A 147 38.81 18.92 -13.77
CA VAL A 147 40.19 19.43 -13.79
C VAL A 147 41.09 18.56 -14.65
N LEU A 148 40.97 17.23 -14.55
CA LEU A 148 41.77 16.29 -15.36
C LEU A 148 41.37 16.32 -16.84
N LYS A 149 40.08 16.33 -17.14
CA LYS A 149 39.57 16.43 -18.52
C LYS A 149 39.97 17.72 -19.23
N ALA A 150 40.30 18.79 -18.50
CA ALA A 150 40.79 20.04 -19.08
C ALA A 150 42.27 19.98 -19.54
N GLY A 151 43.03 18.97 -19.09
CA GLY A 151 44.45 18.80 -19.41
C GLY A 151 44.74 17.60 -20.32
N ASP A 152 44.35 16.40 -19.92
CA ASP A 152 44.51 15.16 -20.69
C ASP A 152 43.42 14.14 -20.28
N PRO A 153 42.60 13.64 -21.23
CA PRO A 153 41.56 12.63 -20.97
C PRO A 153 42.04 11.29 -20.40
N ARG A 154 43.36 11.00 -20.40
CA ARG A 154 43.94 9.74 -19.91
C ARG A 154 44.39 9.77 -18.45
N LEU A 155 44.29 10.92 -17.77
CA LEU A 155 44.74 11.05 -16.38
C LEU A 155 43.79 10.35 -15.40
N ASP A 156 44.37 9.62 -14.44
CA ASP A 156 43.64 8.93 -13.38
C ASP A 156 43.22 9.93 -12.28
N PRO A 157 41.93 9.98 -11.90
CA PRO A 157 41.43 10.71 -10.72
C PRO A 157 42.19 10.45 -9.41
N CYS A 158 42.86 9.30 -9.28
CA CYS A 158 43.68 8.97 -8.11
C CYS A 158 45.05 9.68 -8.08
N GLU A 159 45.51 10.29 -9.18
CA GLU A 159 46.86 10.87 -9.33
C GLU A 159 46.89 12.41 -9.47
N LEU A 160 46.00 13.12 -8.77
CA LEU A 160 46.00 14.59 -8.78
C LEU A 160 47.31 15.18 -8.22
N THR A 161 47.93 16.08 -8.99
CA THR A 161 49.05 16.90 -8.49
C THR A 161 48.58 17.88 -7.42
N ASN A 162 49.50 18.38 -6.58
CA ASN A 162 49.16 19.36 -5.54
C ASN A 162 48.45 20.61 -6.11
N ARG A 163 48.86 21.07 -7.30
CA ARG A 163 48.23 22.22 -7.98
C ARG A 163 46.79 21.92 -8.40
N GLU A 164 46.52 20.70 -8.86
CA GLU A 164 45.19 20.28 -9.27
C GLU A 164 44.27 20.04 -8.06
N LYS A 165 44.80 19.47 -6.98
CA LYS A 165 44.08 19.38 -5.69
C LYS A 165 43.63 20.77 -5.23
N THR A 166 44.50 21.77 -5.30
CA THR A 166 44.12 23.16 -4.96
C THR A 166 43.00 23.68 -5.86
N ARG A 167 43.04 23.40 -7.16
CA ARG A 167 41.97 23.82 -8.09
C ARG A 167 40.62 23.17 -7.79
N VAL A 168 40.61 21.89 -7.43
CA VAL A 168 39.39 21.17 -7.02
C VAL A 168 38.82 21.81 -5.77
N VAL A 169 39.66 22.06 -4.75
CA VAL A 169 39.24 22.72 -3.50
C VAL A 169 38.64 24.11 -3.76
N GLU A 170 39.29 24.94 -4.57
CA GLU A 170 38.77 26.28 -4.90
C GLU A 170 37.39 26.24 -5.57
N ARG A 171 37.13 25.22 -6.40
CA ARG A 171 35.83 25.08 -7.11
C ARG A 171 34.71 24.60 -6.22
N ILE A 172 34.97 23.69 -5.28
CA ILE A 172 33.93 23.19 -4.35
C ILE A 172 33.72 24.10 -3.13
N ARG A 173 34.68 24.97 -2.81
CA ARG A 173 34.68 25.82 -1.61
C ARG A 173 33.36 26.59 -1.42
N GLY A 174 32.88 27.25 -2.47
CA GLY A 174 31.65 28.07 -2.42
C GLY A 174 30.36 27.27 -2.20
N GLY A 175 30.31 26.01 -2.66
CA GLY A 175 29.13 25.15 -2.53
C GLY A 175 28.99 24.48 -1.16
N PHE A 176 30.10 24.38 -0.40
CA PHE A 176 30.15 23.68 0.89
C PHE A 176 30.53 24.59 2.07
N GLY A 177 30.67 25.90 1.86
CA GLY A 177 30.98 26.86 2.93
C GLY A 177 32.33 26.62 3.61
N LEU A 178 33.30 26.06 2.88
CA LEU A 178 34.65 25.82 3.39
C LEU A 178 35.39 27.17 3.48
N VAL A 179 35.86 27.57 4.67
CA VAL A 179 36.62 28.82 4.85
C VAL A 179 38.10 28.54 4.57
N ALA A 180 38.83 29.57 4.11
CA ALA A 180 40.27 29.51 3.80
C ALA A 180 41.14 29.29 5.04
#